data_AF-A0A2P2Q802-F1
#
_entry.id   AF-A0A2P2Q802-F1
#
_cell.length_a   1.000
_cell.length_b   1.000
_cell.length_c   1.000
_cell.angle_alpha   90.00
_cell.angle_beta   90.00
_cell.angle_gamma   90.00
#
_symmetry.space_group_name_H-M   'P 1'
#
loop_
_entity.id
_entity.type
_entity.pdbx_description
1 polymer ?
#
loop_
_entity_poly.entity_id
_entity_poly.type
_entity_poly.pdbx_seq_one_letter_code
_entity_poly.pdbx_strand_id
1 'polypeptide(L)'
;MGDGKMKMGSVLNEKLKSLCRINGWSFGVFWRFDQRNSMLLAVEDAYYEEQMGLVVNNMLPKVHVLGEGVVGQSAFTGKHQWVFADFRNEGLYSDDHEIRCLFSLGIKTIALIAVESQGVVQFGSTQKVGR
;
A
#
# COMPACT_ATOMS: atom_id res chain seq x y z
N MET A 1 -32.63 -21.95 -5.09
CA MET A 1 -32.74 -20.47 -5.02
C MET A 1 -31.75 -19.99 -3.97
N GLY A 2 -30.68 -19.37 -4.41
CA GLY A 2 -29.55 -18.99 -3.57
C GLY A 2 -28.38 -18.64 -4.47
N ASP A 3 -28.60 -17.64 -5.34
CA ASP A 3 -27.52 -17.08 -6.14
C ASP A 3 -26.52 -16.46 -5.17
N GLY A 4 -25.46 -17.21 -4.89
CA GLY A 4 -24.26 -16.72 -4.25
C GLY A 4 -23.65 -15.67 -5.16
N LYS A 5 -24.12 -14.43 -4.99
CA LYS A 5 -23.55 -13.25 -5.63
C LYS A 5 -22.13 -13.12 -5.08
N MET A 6 -21.16 -13.74 -5.76
CA MET A 6 -19.75 -13.43 -5.58
C MET A 6 -19.67 -11.90 -5.63
N LYS A 7 -19.20 -11.27 -4.55
CA LYS A 7 -18.92 -9.83 -4.58
C LYS A 7 -17.91 -9.64 -5.70
N MET A 8 -18.38 -9.13 -6.84
CA MET A 8 -17.50 -8.66 -7.89
C MET A 8 -16.56 -7.67 -7.22
N GLY A 9 -15.25 -7.86 -7.36
CA GLY A 9 -14.27 -6.90 -6.84
C GLY A 9 -14.63 -5.51 -7.34
N SER A 10 -14.40 -4.47 -6.53
CA SER A 10 -14.62 -3.10 -6.99
C SER A 10 -13.73 -2.83 -8.22
N VAL A 11 -14.05 -1.79 -8.98
CA VAL A 11 -13.19 -1.37 -10.11
C VAL A 11 -11.77 -1.06 -9.63
N LEU A 12 -11.62 -0.53 -8.41
CA LEU A 12 -10.31 -0.26 -7.80
C LEU A 12 -9.60 -1.56 -7.43
N ASN A 13 -10.31 -2.53 -6.85
CA ASN A 13 -9.77 -3.84 -6.53
C ASN A 13 -9.21 -4.55 -7.78
N GLU A 14 -9.99 -4.57 -8.87
CA GLU A 14 -9.56 -5.22 -10.12
C GLU A 14 -8.36 -4.49 -10.77
N LYS A 15 -8.27 -3.16 -10.62
CA LYS A 15 -7.07 -2.40 -11.03
C LYS A 15 -5.86 -2.75 -10.18
N LEU A 16 -5.98 -2.78 -8.86
CA LEU A 16 -4.91 -3.18 -7.94
C LEU A 16 -4.43 -4.60 -8.26
N LYS A 17 -5.37 -5.53 -8.46
CA LYS A 17 -5.10 -6.91 -8.86
C LYS A 17 -4.38 -7.02 -10.20
N SER A 18 -4.81 -6.25 -11.21
CA SER A 18 -4.15 -6.19 -12.50
C SER A 18 -2.70 -5.70 -12.36
N LEU A 19 -2.50 -4.59 -11.65
CA LEU A 19 -1.17 -4.02 -11.39
C LEU A 19 -0.26 -4.99 -10.63
N CYS A 20 -0.79 -5.73 -9.66
CA CYS A 20 -0.02 -6.71 -8.91
C CYS A 20 0.41 -7.89 -9.79
N ARG A 21 -0.51 -8.44 -10.59
CA ARG A 21 -0.22 -9.56 -11.49
C ARG A 21 0.77 -9.23 -12.59
N ILE A 22 0.70 -8.02 -13.15
CA ILE A 22 1.56 -7.59 -14.26
C ILE A 22 2.99 -7.32 -13.76
N ASN A 23 3.13 -6.71 -12.58
CA ASN A 23 4.41 -6.17 -12.12
C ASN A 23 5.07 -6.96 -10.98
N GLY A 24 4.50 -8.10 -10.58
CA GLY A 24 5.08 -8.98 -9.56
C GLY A 24 4.92 -8.48 -8.12
N TRP A 25 3.89 -7.69 -7.83
CA TRP A 25 3.55 -7.29 -6.47
C TRP A 25 2.74 -8.35 -5.76
N SER A 26 3.05 -8.59 -4.49
CA SER A 26 2.32 -9.54 -3.64
C SER A 26 1.07 -8.92 -3.01
N PHE A 27 1.06 -7.60 -2.84
CA PHE A 27 -0.14 -6.86 -2.46
C PHE A 27 -0.10 -5.41 -2.96
N GLY A 28 -1.29 -4.80 -3.03
CA GLY A 28 -1.50 -3.38 -3.26
C GLY A 28 -2.66 -2.87 -2.41
N VAL A 29 -2.43 -1.79 -1.67
CA VAL A 29 -3.43 -1.12 -0.81
C VAL A 29 -3.59 0.31 -1.30
N PHE A 30 -4.83 0.77 -1.43
CA PHE A 30 -5.11 2.17 -1.71
C PHE A 30 -5.58 2.89 -0.45
N TRP A 31 -4.77 3.84 0.00
CA TRP A 31 -5.06 4.76 1.10
C TRP A 31 -5.73 6.00 0.54
N ARG A 32 -7.03 6.18 0.77
CA ARG A 32 -7.78 7.35 0.32
C ARG A 32 -7.83 8.42 1.42
N PHE A 33 -7.76 9.69 1.02
CA PHE A 33 -8.11 10.81 1.88
C PHE A 33 -9.55 10.71 2.39
N ASP A 34 -9.75 10.87 3.69
CA ASP A 34 -11.07 10.95 4.27
C ASP A 34 -11.81 12.21 3.77
N GLN A 35 -13.09 12.04 3.43
CA GLN A 35 -13.90 13.12 2.84
C GLN A 35 -14.27 14.22 3.84
N ARG A 36 -14.29 13.91 5.13
CA ARG A 36 -14.64 14.84 6.21
C ARG A 36 -13.40 15.50 6.80
N ASN A 37 -12.29 14.78 6.82
CA ASN A 37 -11.01 15.26 7.30
C ASN A 37 -9.89 14.93 6.31
N SER A 38 -9.56 15.90 5.45
CA SER A 38 -8.50 15.77 4.45
C SER A 38 -7.09 15.56 5.04
N MET A 39 -6.93 15.67 6.36
CA MET A 39 -5.69 15.32 7.04
C MET A 39 -5.54 13.82 7.31
N LEU A 40 -6.57 13.00 7.07
CA LEU A 40 -6.53 11.57 7.37
C LEU A 40 -6.59 10.73 6.09
N LEU A 41 -5.84 9.63 6.07
CA LEU A 41 -5.90 8.60 5.03
C LEU A 41 -6.28 7.26 5.66
N ALA A 42 -7.22 6.54 5.03
CA ALA A 42 -7.65 5.21 5.44
C ALA A 42 -7.74 4.29 4.21
N VAL A 43 -7.77 2.98 4.43
CA VAL A 43 -7.91 2.03 3.33
C VAL A 43 -9.29 2.19 2.67
N GLU A 44 -9.30 2.40 1.35
CA GLU A 44 -10.52 2.19 0.57
C GLU A 44 -10.60 0.76 0.04
N ASP A 45 -9.51 0.26 -0.54
CA ASP A 45 -9.49 -1.07 -1.14
C ASP A 45 -8.09 -1.66 -1.12
N ALA A 46 -8.02 -2.99 -1.19
CA ALA A 46 -6.77 -3.73 -1.19
C ALA A 46 -6.90 -5.02 -2.01
N TYR A 47 -5.85 -5.33 -2.74
CA TYR A 47 -5.63 -6.65 -3.32
C TYR A 47 -4.39 -7.28 -2.71
N TYR A 48 -4.42 -8.58 -2.45
CA TYR A 48 -3.27 -9.30 -1.92
C TYR A 48 -3.32 -10.78 -2.30
N GLU A 49 -2.14 -11.38 -2.45
CA GLU A 49 -1.99 -12.83 -2.55
C GLU A 49 -2.31 -13.50 -1.21
N GLU A 50 -2.75 -14.76 -1.22
CA GLU A 50 -3.24 -15.47 -0.03
C GLU A 50 -2.26 -15.41 1.16
N GLN A 51 -0.97 -15.63 0.89
CA GLN A 51 0.10 -15.55 1.88
C GLN A 51 0.26 -14.17 2.54
N MET A 52 -0.20 -13.10 1.89
CA MET A 52 -0.11 -11.73 2.39
C MET A 52 -1.31 -11.33 3.25
N GLY A 53 -2.29 -12.23 3.45
CA GLY A 53 -3.50 -11.94 4.22
C GLY A 53 -3.22 -11.39 5.62
N LEU A 54 -2.27 -11.97 6.37
CA LEU A 54 -1.93 -11.47 7.71
C LEU A 54 -1.33 -10.06 7.68
N VAL A 55 -0.48 -9.77 6.69
CA VAL A 55 0.19 -8.48 6.52
C VAL A 55 -0.85 -7.39 6.23
N VAL A 56 -1.71 -7.63 5.24
CA VAL A 56 -2.70 -6.63 4.80
C VAL A 56 -3.83 -6.48 5.82
N ASN A 57 -4.29 -7.56 6.45
CA ASN A 57 -5.32 -7.48 7.49
C ASN A 57 -4.90 -6.60 8.67
N ASN A 58 -3.60 -6.57 9.01
CA ASN A 58 -3.07 -5.67 10.03
C ASN A 58 -2.97 -4.20 9.56
N MET A 59 -3.02 -3.94 8.25
CA MET A 59 -3.05 -2.59 7.69
C MET A 59 -4.46 -2.03 7.56
N LEU A 60 -5.47 -2.87 7.28
CA LEU A 60 -6.85 -2.43 7.06
C LEU A 60 -7.41 -1.47 8.13
N PRO A 61 -7.21 -1.69 9.44
CA PRO A 61 -7.76 -0.79 10.46
C PRO A 61 -6.92 0.48 10.69
N LYS A 62 -5.78 0.64 10.02
CA LYS A 62 -4.89 1.79 10.23
C LYS A 62 -5.46 3.06 9.61
N VAL A 63 -5.13 4.17 10.25
CA VAL A 63 -5.37 5.53 9.75
C VAL A 63 -4.04 6.27 9.79
N HIS A 64 -3.68 6.93 8.70
CA HIS A 64 -2.49 7.75 8.58
C HIS A 64 -2.86 9.24 8.61
N VAL A 65 -1.99 10.06 9.19
CA VAL A 65 -2.14 11.52 9.18
C VAL A 65 -1.28 12.09 8.05
N LEU A 66 -1.80 13.04 7.29
CA LEU A 66 -1.08 13.74 6.24
C LEU A 66 0.20 14.39 6.80
N GLY A 67 1.33 14.10 6.18
CA GLY A 67 2.65 14.54 6.66
C GLY A 67 3.27 13.67 7.75
N GLU A 68 2.60 12.60 8.21
CA GLU A 68 3.15 11.71 9.24
C GLU A 68 3.37 10.28 8.69
N GLY A 69 4.49 9.67 9.08
CA GLY A 69 4.91 8.36 8.59
C GLY A 69 5.07 8.28 7.07
N VAL A 70 5.37 7.10 6.54
CA VAL A 70 5.66 6.93 5.11
C VAL A 70 4.49 7.24 4.17
N VAL A 71 3.28 6.80 4.54
CA VAL A 71 2.07 7.01 3.72
C VAL A 71 1.68 8.48 3.74
N GLY A 72 1.62 9.09 4.92
CA GLY A 72 1.21 10.48 5.09
C GLY A 72 2.19 11.45 4.46
N GLN A 73 3.49 11.20 4.55
CA GLN A 73 4.49 12.03 3.89
C GLN A 73 4.51 11.86 2.36
N SER A 74 4.25 10.65 1.84
CA SER A 74 4.08 10.45 0.39
C SER A 74 2.86 11.23 -0.13
N ALA A 75 1.77 11.24 0.64
CA ALA A 75 0.57 12.02 0.34
C ALA A 75 0.83 13.53 0.37
N PHE A 76 1.60 14.01 1.36
CA PHE A 76 1.91 15.44 1.54
C PHE A 76 2.87 15.97 0.48
N THR A 77 3.91 15.21 0.16
CA THR A 77 4.95 15.64 -0.79
C THR A 77 4.56 15.39 -2.24
N GLY A 78 3.57 14.53 -2.50
CA GLY A 78 3.20 14.07 -3.84
C GLY A 78 4.27 13.21 -4.52
N LYS A 79 5.35 12.83 -3.81
CA LYS A 79 6.48 12.09 -4.39
C LYS A 79 6.20 10.60 -4.38
N HIS A 80 6.60 9.94 -5.47
CA HIS A 80 6.62 8.49 -5.54
C HIS A 80 7.94 7.96 -4.97
N GLN A 81 7.90 6.87 -4.22
CA GLN A 81 9.06 6.29 -3.55
C GLN A 81 9.11 4.78 -3.75
N TRP A 82 10.34 4.26 -3.82
CA TRP A 82 10.62 2.84 -3.93
C TRP A 82 11.66 2.50 -2.88
N VAL A 83 11.33 1.56 -2.02
CA VAL A 83 12.09 1.19 -0.83
C VAL A 83 12.44 -0.28 -0.93
N PHE A 84 13.71 -0.61 -0.69
CA PHE A 84 14.22 -1.97 -0.76
C PHE A 84 14.79 -2.39 0.60
N ALA A 85 14.67 -3.67 0.95
CA ALA A 85 15.17 -4.20 2.22
C ALA A 85 16.72 -4.18 2.32
N ASP A 86 17.42 -4.39 1.19
CA ASP A 86 18.88 -4.64 1.18
C ASP A 86 19.73 -3.36 1.12
N PHE A 87 19.13 -2.21 0.85
CA PHE A 87 19.87 -0.94 0.77
C PHE A 87 19.62 -0.14 2.04
N ARG A 88 20.70 0.33 2.68
CA ARG A 88 20.62 1.48 3.61
C ARG A 88 19.93 2.58 2.81
N ASN A 89 18.62 2.79 3.01
CA ASN A 89 17.92 3.76 2.19
C ASN A 89 18.51 5.12 2.57
N GLU A 90 19.14 5.81 1.63
CA GLU A 90 19.41 7.25 1.74
C GLU A 90 18.11 8.07 1.56
N GLY A 91 16.97 7.49 1.92
CA GLY A 91 15.64 8.08 1.77
C GLY A 91 15.06 8.45 3.13
N LEU A 92 14.19 9.46 3.14
CA LEU A 92 13.53 10.05 4.32
C LEU A 92 12.77 9.06 5.23
N TYR A 93 12.58 7.82 4.78
CA TYR A 93 11.68 6.83 5.38
C TYR A 93 12.39 5.55 5.86
N SER A 94 13.73 5.49 5.79
CA SER A 94 14.48 4.25 6.07
C SER A 94 14.32 3.72 7.49
N ASP A 95 13.99 4.59 8.44
CA ASP A 95 13.85 4.23 9.86
C ASP A 95 12.39 4.18 10.32
N ASP A 96 11.44 4.23 9.37
CA ASP A 96 10.03 4.11 9.71
C ASP A 96 9.72 2.69 10.21
N HIS A 97 9.10 2.60 11.38
CA HIS A 97 8.75 1.34 12.04
C HIS A 97 7.83 0.47 11.18
N GLU A 98 6.94 1.06 10.38
CA GLU A 98 6.03 0.31 9.52
C GLU A 98 6.77 -0.38 8.38
N ILE A 99 7.70 0.33 7.74
CA ILE A 99 8.56 -0.22 6.68
C ILE A 99 9.43 -1.36 7.26
N ARG A 100 10.03 -1.16 8.43
CA ARG A 100 10.84 -2.18 9.11
C ARG A 100 10.03 -3.42 9.50
N CYS A 101 8.78 -3.22 9.93
CA CYS A 101 7.86 -4.31 10.23
C CYS A 101 7.56 -5.12 8.97
N LEU A 102 7.29 -4.46 7.85
CA LEU A 102 7.07 -5.14 6.57
C LEU A 102 8.28 -5.94 6.12
N PHE A 103 9.47 -5.40 6.26
CA PHE A 103 10.70 -6.14 5.94
C PHE A 103 10.92 -7.34 6.87
N SER A 104 10.59 -7.21 8.16
CA SER A 104 10.62 -8.35 9.11
C SER A 104 9.61 -9.45 8.75
N LEU A 105 8.54 -9.09 8.02
CA LEU A 105 7.52 -10.01 7.51
C LEU A 105 7.89 -10.61 6.13
N GLY A 106 9.12 -10.40 5.65
CA GLY A 106 9.63 -10.98 4.41
C GLY A 106 9.35 -10.17 3.15
N ILE A 107 8.80 -8.95 3.28
CA ILE A 107 8.73 -8.01 2.15
C ILE A 107 10.13 -7.54 1.80
N LYS A 108 10.44 -7.46 0.51
CA LYS A 108 11.75 -7.01 0.00
C LYS A 108 11.66 -5.70 -0.75
N THR A 109 10.49 -5.38 -1.30
CA THR A 109 10.25 -4.14 -2.03
C THR A 109 8.93 -3.53 -1.61
N ILE A 110 8.94 -2.22 -1.38
CA ILE A 110 7.74 -1.41 -1.12
C ILE A 110 7.75 -0.24 -2.09
N ALA A 111 6.62 0.03 -2.73
CA ALA A 111 6.43 1.24 -3.53
C ALA A 111 5.28 2.07 -2.98
N LEU A 112 5.49 3.38 -2.85
CA LEU A 112 4.51 4.37 -2.44
C LEU A 112 4.27 5.31 -3.61
N ILE A 113 3.09 5.25 -4.21
CA ILE A 113 2.71 6.04 -5.37
C ILE A 113 1.61 7.01 -4.94
N ALA A 114 1.97 8.27 -4.75
CA ALA A 114 1.00 9.34 -4.55
C ALA A 114 0.06 9.46 -5.76
N VAL A 115 -1.25 9.48 -5.51
CA VAL A 115 -2.30 9.64 -6.52
C VAL A 115 -2.99 10.96 -6.26
N GLU A 116 -2.36 12.06 -6.72
CA GLU A 116 -2.80 13.46 -6.59
C GLU A 116 -3.74 13.71 -5.39
N SER A 117 -4.87 14.38 -5.59
CA SER A 117 -5.83 14.72 -4.53
C SER A 117 -6.63 13.53 -3.99
N GLN A 118 -6.27 12.30 -4.33
CA GLN A 118 -7.03 11.10 -3.98
C GLN A 118 -6.40 10.31 -2.84
N GLY A 119 -5.07 10.25 -2.76
CA GLY A 119 -4.37 9.54 -1.69
C GLY A 119 -3.08 8.86 -2.16
N VAL A 120 -2.81 7.64 -1.69
CA VAL A 120 -1.56 6.91 -1.95
C VAL A 120 -1.84 5.44 -2.22
N VAL A 121 -1.24 4.88 -3.28
CA VAL A 121 -1.17 3.44 -3.48
C VAL A 121 0.13 2.93 -2.85
N GLN A 122 0.01 1.96 -1.95
CA GLN A 122 1.15 1.24 -1.38
C GLN A 122 1.19 -0.18 -1.94
N PHE A 123 2.27 -0.52 -2.63
CA PHE A 123 2.56 -1.88 -3.06
C PHE A 123 3.65 -2.51 -2.19
N GLY A 124 3.57 -3.83 -2.03
CA GLY A 124 4.63 -4.62 -1.43
C GLY A 124 4.85 -5.93 -2.17
N SER A 125 6.11 -6.38 -2.22
CA SER A 125 6.50 -7.66 -2.81
C SER A 125 7.51 -8.38 -1.93
N THR A 126 7.37 -9.70 -1.83
CA THR A 126 8.38 -10.60 -1.22
C THR A 126 9.61 -10.79 -2.11
N GLN A 127 9.58 -10.24 -3.32
CA GLN A 127 10.67 -10.25 -4.28
C GLN A 127 11.18 -8.83 -4.53
N LYS A 128 12.35 -8.75 -5.17
CA LYS A 128 12.91 -7.47 -5.61
C LYS A 128 12.20 -7.04 -6.89
N VAL A 129 11.43 -5.95 -6.85
CA VAL A 129 10.71 -5.40 -8.01
C VAL A 129 11.38 -4.11 -8.44
N GLY A 130 11.85 -4.06 -9.68
CA GLY A 130 12.49 -2.86 -10.26
C GLY A 130 11.53 -1.69 -10.38
N ARG A 131 12.09 -0.48 -10.53
CA ARG A 131 11.34 0.72 -10.92
C ARG A 131 10.98 0.68 -12.40
#